data_AF-A0A8S9YJV1-F1
#
_entry.id   AF-A0A8S9YJV1-F1
#
_cell.length_a   1.000
_cell.length_b   1.000
_cell.length_c   1.000
_cell.angle_alpha   90.00
_cell.angle_beta   90.00
_cell.angle_gamma   90.00
#
_symmetry.space_group_name_H-M   'P 1'
#
loop_
_entity.id
_entity.type
_entity.pdbx_description
1 polymer ?
#
loop_
_entity_poly.entity_id
_entity_poly.type
_entity_poly.pdbx_seq_one_letter_code
_entity_poly.pdbx_strand_id
1 'polypeptide(L)'
;MSIVKHQCHRIFLATTVVVMAIALRLLLWRNLTMDNLPVIKYLVRLESSYRPMPQRNPGPRVLVGFGGCVDLKVRAVLFLNALEWVPPNVDTEQPRGHNRVNELNSSDDVISSFTSAFTSGAAVERVIHNGTLFNEMVQVATNLVPHHMRNKFWSTITTELGTNYTEPSPVAWLSLGGNALVMAVRLAREGAEVSLAARLSPRERANLPDNVKPITAPPAFGLPEVPEEDVHLILEYDAGERWGTLVAPRANRSV
;
A
#
# COMPACT_ATOMS: atom_id res chain seq x y z
N MET A 1 28.60 39.13 45.48
CA MET A 1 27.35 39.62 44.84
C MET A 1 27.45 39.87 43.32
N SER A 2 28.65 39.91 42.71
CA SER A 2 28.83 40.17 41.26
C SER A 2 28.61 38.91 40.37
N ILE A 3 28.99 37.73 40.84
CA ILE A 3 28.96 36.47 40.05
C ILE A 3 27.52 36.01 39.75
N VAL A 4 26.59 36.20 40.70
CA VAL A 4 25.17 35.81 40.56
C VAL A 4 24.46 36.68 39.51
N LYS A 5 24.79 37.97 39.44
CA LYS A 5 24.26 38.88 38.41
C LYS A 5 24.72 38.48 37.00
N HIS A 6 25.98 38.08 36.86
CA HIS A 6 26.51 37.60 35.58
C HIS A 6 25.85 36.29 35.12
N GLN A 7 25.57 35.36 36.03
CA GLN A 7 24.86 34.13 35.69
C GLN A 7 23.39 34.36 35.32
N CYS A 8 22.66 35.20 36.07
CA CYS A 8 21.28 35.56 35.71
C CYS A 8 21.20 36.23 34.33
N HIS A 9 22.16 37.10 33.99
CA HIS A 9 22.19 37.76 32.70
C HIS A 9 22.45 36.77 31.55
N ARG A 10 23.32 35.77 31.73
CA ARG A 10 23.58 34.72 30.74
C ARG A 10 22.38 33.80 30.54
N ILE A 11 21.67 33.44 31.61
CA ILE A 11 20.46 32.62 31.55
C ILE A 11 19.34 33.37 30.82
N PHE A 12 19.15 34.65 31.12
CA PHE A 12 18.15 35.50 30.44
C PHE A 12 18.44 35.69 28.96
N LEU A 13 19.72 35.85 28.58
CA LEU A 13 20.13 35.95 27.19
C LEU A 13 19.91 34.62 26.44
N ALA A 14 20.20 33.48 27.09
CA ALA A 14 20.00 32.17 26.48
C ALA A 14 18.51 31.85 26.26
N THR A 15 17.65 32.13 27.25
CA THR A 15 16.21 31.90 27.11
C THR A 15 15.58 32.79 26.06
N THR A 16 15.98 34.06 25.96
CA THR A 16 15.50 34.98 24.92
C THR A 16 15.91 34.51 23.51
N VAL A 17 17.14 34.02 23.32
CA VAL A 17 17.58 33.46 22.04
C VAL A 17 16.77 32.21 21.66
N VAL A 18 16.50 31.31 22.61
CA VAL A 18 15.70 30.11 22.37
C VAL A 18 14.25 30.46 22.01
N VAL A 19 13.62 31.37 22.75
CA VAL A 19 12.26 31.84 22.46
C VAL A 19 12.19 32.53 21.10
N MET A 20 13.20 33.36 20.76
CA MET A 20 13.27 34.03 19.47
C MET A 20 13.47 33.02 18.32
N ALA A 21 14.28 31.98 18.52
CA ALA A 21 14.45 30.91 17.53
C ALA A 21 13.17 30.09 17.32
N ILE A 22 12.43 29.78 18.39
CA ILE A 22 11.13 29.09 18.32
C ILE A 22 10.11 29.99 17.62
N ALA A 23 10.03 31.27 17.97
CA ALA A 23 9.13 32.24 17.35
C ALA A 23 9.45 32.43 15.86
N LEU A 24 10.74 32.56 15.51
CA LEU A 24 11.21 32.66 14.13
C LEU A 24 10.84 31.39 13.33
N ARG A 25 11.06 30.21 13.91
CA ARG A 25 10.68 28.94 13.28
C ARG A 25 9.17 28.84 13.06
N LEU A 26 8.35 29.24 14.03
CA LEU A 26 6.90 29.25 13.92
C LEU A 26 6.41 30.28 12.88
N LEU A 27 7.03 31.46 12.82
CA LEU A 27 6.73 32.48 11.81
C LEU A 27 7.12 32.05 10.40
N LEU A 28 8.30 31.43 10.24
CA LEU A 28 8.77 30.88 8.97
C LEU A 28 7.91 29.69 8.51
N TRP A 29 7.50 28.82 9.42
CA TRP A 29 6.58 27.72 9.12
C TRP A 29 5.17 28.20 8.76
N ARG A 30 4.65 29.24 9.43
CA ARG A 30 3.32 29.80 9.13
C ARG A 30 3.26 30.45 7.74
N ASN A 31 4.39 30.93 7.23
CA ASN A 31 4.50 31.57 5.91
C ASN A 31 4.90 30.60 4.78
N LEU A 32 5.18 29.33 5.07
CA LEU A 32 5.33 28.27 4.07
C LEU A 32 3.95 27.67 3.73
N THR A 33 2.97 28.52 3.45
CA THR A 33 1.89 28.10 2.57
C THR A 33 2.53 27.90 1.21
N MET A 34 2.92 26.66 0.90
CA MET A 34 3.26 26.26 -0.46
C MET A 34 2.05 26.63 -1.32
N ASP A 35 2.16 27.73 -2.06
CA ASP A 35 1.16 28.07 -3.06
C ASP A 35 1.26 26.98 -4.12
N ASN A 36 0.35 26.00 -4.05
CA ASN A 36 0.33 24.86 -4.94
C ASN A 36 -0.30 25.24 -6.29
N LEU A 37 -0.88 26.44 -6.42
CA LEU A 37 -1.52 26.90 -7.64
C LEU A 37 -0.58 26.96 -8.85
N PRO A 38 0.68 27.43 -8.75
CA PRO A 38 1.64 27.35 -9.84
C PRO A 38 1.94 25.91 -10.25
N VAL A 39 2.18 25.01 -9.28
CA VAL A 39 2.46 23.58 -9.55
C VAL A 39 1.30 22.94 -10.28
N ILE A 40 0.08 23.10 -9.77
CA ILE A 40 -1.16 22.60 -10.39
C ILE A 40 -1.30 23.18 -11.80
N LYS A 41 -1.12 24.49 -11.96
CA LYS A 41 -1.20 25.17 -13.27
C LYS A 41 -0.19 24.61 -14.28
N TYR A 42 1.05 24.36 -13.86
CA TYR A 42 2.06 23.76 -14.75
C TYR A 42 1.75 22.30 -15.08
N LEU A 43 1.26 21.51 -14.12
CA LEU A 43 0.83 20.12 -14.36
C LEU A 43 -0.35 20.06 -15.34
N VAL A 44 -1.39 20.88 -15.14
CA VAL A 44 -2.54 20.99 -16.07
C VAL A 44 -2.07 21.45 -17.44
N ARG A 45 -1.14 22.40 -17.52
CA ARG A 45 -0.57 22.82 -18.80
C ARG A 45 0.17 21.66 -19.48
N LEU A 46 0.97 20.89 -18.73
CA LEU A 46 1.72 19.76 -19.26
C LEU A 46 0.78 18.65 -19.76
N GLU A 47 -0.26 18.33 -18.98
CA GLU A 47 -1.33 17.41 -19.36
C GLU A 47 -2.08 17.88 -20.62
N SER A 48 -2.50 19.15 -20.66
CA SER A 48 -3.17 19.72 -21.85
C SER A 48 -2.28 19.80 -23.09
N SER A 49 -0.96 19.85 -22.88
CA SER A 49 0.03 19.84 -23.96
C SER A 49 0.38 18.43 -24.42
N TYR A 50 0.05 17.41 -23.62
CA TYR A 50 0.24 16.02 -23.99
C TYR A 50 -0.68 15.72 -25.17
N ARG A 51 -0.06 15.58 -26.35
CA ARG A 51 -0.70 14.97 -27.49
C ARG A 51 -0.35 13.50 -27.42
N PRO A 52 -1.33 12.59 -27.24
CA PRO A 52 -1.06 11.17 -27.40
C PRO A 52 -0.34 10.99 -28.72
N MET A 53 0.78 10.26 -28.73
CA MET A 53 1.38 9.88 -30.00
C MET A 53 0.29 9.23 -30.85
N PRO A 54 0.13 9.58 -32.13
CA PRO A 54 -0.87 8.95 -32.98
C PRO A 54 -0.63 7.43 -32.95
N GLN A 55 -1.49 6.72 -32.25
CA GLN A 55 -1.42 5.28 -32.16
C GLN A 55 -1.87 4.72 -33.51
N ARG A 56 -1.10 3.76 -34.04
CA ARG A 56 -1.53 3.02 -35.23
C ARG A 56 -2.83 2.28 -34.91
N ASN A 57 -3.69 2.10 -35.93
CA ASN A 57 -4.87 1.24 -35.82
C ASN A 57 -4.77 0.11 -36.85
N PRO A 58 -4.59 -1.16 -36.45
CA PRO A 58 -4.44 -1.60 -35.06
C PRO A 58 -3.11 -1.14 -34.43
N GLY A 59 -3.09 -1.03 -33.10
CA GLY A 59 -1.89 -0.68 -32.34
C GLY A 59 -0.81 -1.76 -32.42
N PRO A 60 0.38 -1.51 -31.84
CA PRO A 60 1.44 -2.51 -31.82
C PRO A 60 1.00 -3.78 -31.08
N ARG A 61 1.46 -4.93 -31.55
CA ARG A 61 1.30 -6.22 -30.85
C ARG A 61 2.43 -6.40 -29.86
N VAL A 62 2.10 -6.61 -28.59
CA VAL A 62 3.08 -6.73 -27.50
C VAL A 62 2.83 -8.01 -26.72
N LEU A 63 3.88 -8.80 -26.51
CA LEU A 63 3.85 -9.93 -25.57
C LEU A 63 4.46 -9.49 -24.24
N VAL A 64 3.74 -9.71 -23.14
CA VAL A 64 4.18 -9.37 -21.78
C VAL A 64 4.13 -10.63 -20.91
N GLY A 65 5.14 -10.83 -20.07
CA GLY A 65 5.24 -11.97 -19.17
C GLY A 65 6.56 -11.94 -18.38
N PHE A 66 6.77 -12.80 -17.39
CA PHE A 66 5.79 -13.70 -16.77
C PHE A 66 5.28 -13.13 -15.44
N GLY A 67 4.11 -13.59 -15.01
CA GLY A 67 3.61 -13.38 -13.64
C GLY A 67 2.42 -12.44 -13.53
N GLY A 68 1.62 -12.69 -12.51
CA GLY A 68 0.46 -11.91 -12.09
C GLY A 68 0.15 -12.33 -10.67
N CYS A 69 -0.28 -11.38 -9.85
CA CYS A 69 -0.72 -11.63 -8.49
C CYS A 69 -1.96 -10.80 -8.19
N VAL A 70 -2.59 -11.09 -7.06
CA VAL A 70 -3.72 -10.35 -6.53
C VAL A 70 -3.28 -9.66 -5.25
N ASP A 71 -3.26 -8.34 -5.26
CA ASP A 71 -3.08 -7.56 -4.04
C ASP A 71 -4.43 -7.45 -3.31
N LEU A 72 -4.56 -8.07 -2.14
CA LEU A 72 -5.69 -7.90 -1.24
C LEU A 72 -5.31 -6.89 -0.15
N LYS A 73 -5.78 -5.67 -0.28
CA LYS A 73 -5.52 -4.58 0.67
C LYS A 73 -6.60 -4.55 1.74
N VAL A 74 -6.20 -4.36 3.00
CA VAL A 74 -7.11 -4.30 4.13
C VAL A 74 -6.60 -3.36 5.22
N ARG A 75 -7.53 -2.69 5.92
CA ARG A 75 -7.24 -1.93 7.15
C ARG A 75 -6.76 -2.87 8.25
N ALA A 76 -5.49 -2.72 8.62
CA ALA A 76 -4.78 -3.67 9.47
C ALA A 76 -5.47 -3.92 10.81
N VAL A 77 -5.82 -2.86 11.55
CA VAL A 77 -6.40 -2.99 12.89
C VAL A 77 -7.79 -3.65 12.84
N LEU A 78 -8.61 -3.30 11.87
CA LEU A 78 -9.93 -3.92 11.67
C LEU A 78 -9.81 -5.41 11.32
N PHE A 79 -8.85 -5.74 10.46
CA PHE A 79 -8.55 -7.12 10.09
C PHE A 79 -8.05 -7.97 11.25
N LEU A 80 -7.08 -7.47 12.02
CA LEU A 80 -6.55 -8.17 13.19
C LEU A 80 -7.63 -8.37 14.26
N ASN A 81 -8.49 -7.38 14.47
CA ASN A 81 -9.65 -7.53 15.36
C ASN A 81 -10.66 -8.56 14.85
N ALA A 82 -10.87 -8.65 13.53
CA ALA A 82 -11.75 -9.66 12.93
C ALA A 82 -11.20 -11.09 13.03
N LEU A 83 -9.88 -11.23 13.14
CA LEU A 83 -9.20 -12.48 13.49
C LEU A 83 -9.19 -12.77 15.00
N GLU A 84 -9.74 -11.86 15.81
CA GLU A 84 -9.68 -11.91 17.28
C GLU A 84 -8.23 -11.86 17.82
N TRP A 85 -7.30 -11.26 17.06
CA TRP A 85 -5.91 -11.13 17.45
C TRP A 85 -5.68 -9.86 18.26
N VAL A 86 -5.02 -10.02 19.40
CA VAL A 86 -4.70 -8.93 20.33
C VAL A 86 -3.23 -8.56 20.26
N PRO A 87 -2.89 -7.27 20.48
CA PRO A 87 -1.49 -6.88 20.56
C PRO A 87 -0.84 -7.57 21.77
N PRO A 88 0.42 -8.00 21.65
CA PRO A 88 1.11 -8.66 22.75
C PRO A 88 1.28 -7.67 23.92
N ASN A 89 1.22 -8.18 25.15
CA ASN A 89 1.44 -7.38 26.35
C ASN A 89 2.94 -7.13 26.51
N VAL A 90 3.45 -6.11 25.82
CA VAL A 90 4.89 -5.82 25.77
C VAL A 90 5.14 -4.41 26.29
N ASP A 91 6.06 -4.29 27.25
CA ASP A 91 6.56 -3.00 27.72
C ASP A 91 7.19 -2.24 26.55
N THR A 92 6.77 -0.99 26.38
CA THR A 92 7.12 -0.11 25.25
C THR A 92 8.60 0.32 25.25
N GLU A 93 9.37 -0.04 26.27
CA GLU A 93 10.76 0.39 26.47
C GLU A 93 11.83 -0.62 26.03
N GLN A 94 11.48 -1.85 25.67
CA GLN A 94 12.50 -2.81 25.21
C GLN A 94 12.84 -2.61 23.73
N PRO A 95 14.14 -2.48 23.37
CA PRO A 95 14.57 -2.44 21.98
C PRO A 95 14.14 -3.72 21.27
N ARG A 96 13.25 -3.59 20.28
CA ARG A 96 12.69 -4.72 19.53
C ARG A 96 13.70 -5.25 18.52
N GLY A 97 14.74 -5.92 19.02
CA GLY A 97 15.57 -6.82 18.22
C GLY A 97 14.85 -8.15 18.05
N HIS A 98 13.74 -8.18 17.31
CA HIS A 98 13.14 -9.49 16.96
C HIS A 98 14.01 -10.19 15.93
N ASN A 99 14.20 -11.49 16.13
CA ASN A 99 14.86 -12.40 15.21
C ASN A 99 14.39 -12.09 13.79
N ARG A 100 15.35 -11.97 12.87
CA ARG A 100 15.14 -11.77 11.43
C ARG A 100 14.57 -13.04 10.79
N VAL A 101 13.51 -13.59 11.35
CA VAL A 101 12.79 -14.68 10.69
C VAL A 101 12.02 -14.00 9.57
N ASN A 102 12.48 -14.23 8.34
CA ASN A 102 11.79 -13.74 7.14
C ASN A 102 10.49 -14.51 6.88
N GLU A 103 10.28 -15.59 7.63
CA GLU A 103 9.28 -16.62 7.43
C GLU A 103 8.42 -16.76 8.69
N LEU A 104 7.10 -16.73 8.52
CA LEU A 104 6.13 -16.78 9.59
C LEU A 104 5.36 -18.10 9.51
N ASN A 105 5.26 -18.82 10.63
CA ASN A 105 4.66 -20.15 10.68
C ASN A 105 3.42 -20.24 11.58
N SER A 106 3.23 -19.25 12.46
CA SER A 106 2.15 -19.17 13.44
C SER A 106 1.50 -17.78 13.48
N SER A 107 0.31 -17.70 14.07
CA SER A 107 -0.35 -16.41 14.36
C SER A 107 0.52 -15.51 15.23
N ASP A 108 1.21 -16.08 16.23
CA ASP A 108 2.10 -15.33 17.12
C ASP A 108 3.29 -14.71 16.37
N ASP A 109 3.84 -15.38 15.36
CA ASP A 109 4.88 -14.82 14.49
C ASP A 109 4.36 -13.62 13.71
N VAL A 110 3.15 -13.73 13.15
CA VAL A 110 2.50 -12.66 12.39
C VAL A 110 2.20 -11.47 13.29
N ILE A 111 1.59 -11.71 14.46
CA ILE A 111 1.29 -10.70 15.47
C ILE A 111 2.56 -9.98 15.88
N SER A 112 3.64 -10.71 16.17
CA SER A 112 4.92 -10.13 16.62
C SER A 112 5.58 -9.30 15.53
N SER A 113 5.62 -9.82 14.29
CA SER A 113 6.17 -9.12 13.12
C SER A 113 5.39 -7.83 12.82
N PHE A 114 4.06 -7.91 12.77
CA PHE A 114 3.19 -6.77 12.57
C PHE A 114 3.34 -5.75 13.70
N THR A 115 3.35 -6.19 14.96
CA THR A 115 3.53 -5.33 16.13
C THR A 115 4.82 -4.53 16.03
N SER A 116 5.93 -5.16 15.65
CA SER A 116 7.22 -4.50 15.45
C SER A 116 7.16 -3.43 14.35
N ALA A 117 6.57 -3.76 13.19
CA ALA A 117 6.38 -2.83 12.08
C ALA A 117 5.47 -1.65 12.47
N PHE A 118 4.34 -1.93 13.12
CA PHE A 118 3.34 -0.96 13.53
C PHE A 118 3.91 0.08 14.50
N THR A 119 4.63 -0.33 15.55
CA THR A 119 5.19 0.63 16.52
C THR A 119 6.41 1.38 16.01
N SER A 120 7.19 0.78 15.12
CA SER A 120 8.31 1.47 14.47
C SER A 120 7.86 2.34 13.30
N GLY A 121 6.63 2.13 12.81
CA GLY A 121 6.14 2.66 11.55
C GLY A 121 6.97 2.18 10.36
N ALA A 122 7.64 1.03 10.43
CA ALA A 122 8.44 0.50 9.33
C ALA A 122 7.58 -0.28 8.33
N ALA A 123 7.96 -0.23 7.05
CA ALA A 123 7.38 -1.10 6.05
C ALA A 123 8.05 -2.47 6.19
N VAL A 124 7.26 -3.54 6.15
CA VAL A 124 7.77 -4.91 6.18
C VAL A 124 7.06 -5.75 5.14
N GLU A 125 7.76 -6.76 4.65
CA GLU A 125 7.25 -7.81 3.78
C GLU A 125 7.72 -9.14 4.34
N ARG A 126 6.82 -10.10 4.54
CA ARG A 126 7.12 -11.43 5.11
C ARG A 126 6.39 -12.53 4.38
N VAL A 127 7.00 -13.71 4.35
CA VAL A 127 6.39 -14.91 3.78
C VAL A 127 5.71 -15.69 4.89
N ILE A 128 4.44 -16.07 4.70
CA ILE A 128 3.73 -17.00 5.58
C ILE A 128 3.80 -18.39 4.94
N HIS A 129 4.57 -19.30 5.53
CA HIS A 129 4.75 -20.66 4.98
C HIS A 129 3.59 -21.60 5.32
N ASN A 130 2.88 -21.32 6.42
CA ASN A 130 1.72 -22.10 6.81
C ASN A 130 0.52 -21.74 5.91
N GLY A 131 0.32 -22.53 4.84
CA GLY A 131 -0.75 -22.29 3.86
C GLY A 131 -2.16 -22.33 4.46
N THR A 132 -2.40 -23.11 5.51
CA THR A 132 -3.70 -23.14 6.20
C THR A 132 -3.97 -21.80 6.90
N LEU A 133 -2.99 -21.31 7.66
CA LEU A 133 -3.06 -19.99 8.31
C LEU A 133 -3.23 -18.87 7.28
N PHE A 134 -2.45 -18.92 6.20
CA PHE A 134 -2.53 -17.93 5.14
C PHE A 134 -3.92 -17.90 4.47
N ASN A 135 -4.48 -19.06 4.15
CA ASN A 135 -5.80 -19.18 3.54
C ASN A 135 -6.91 -18.66 4.47
N GLU A 136 -6.82 -18.92 5.77
CA GLU A 136 -7.73 -18.36 6.76
C GLU A 136 -7.66 -16.82 6.78
N MET A 137 -6.45 -16.26 6.83
CA MET A 137 -6.22 -14.82 6.79
C MET A 137 -6.81 -14.19 5.51
N VAL A 138 -6.56 -14.79 4.35
CA VAL A 138 -7.11 -14.32 3.06
C VAL A 138 -8.64 -14.41 3.04
N GLN A 139 -9.22 -15.46 3.60
CA GLN A 139 -10.68 -15.62 3.69
C GLN A 139 -11.30 -14.52 4.56
N VAL A 140 -10.74 -14.25 5.75
CA VAL A 140 -11.21 -13.19 6.64
C VAL A 140 -11.08 -11.82 5.99
N ALA A 141 -9.93 -11.52 5.36
CA ALA A 141 -9.73 -10.26 4.65
C ALA A 141 -10.71 -10.11 3.46
N THR A 142 -10.98 -11.19 2.73
CA THR A 142 -11.95 -11.19 1.61
C THR A 142 -13.38 -10.93 2.09
N ASN A 143 -13.75 -11.41 3.29
CA ASN A 143 -15.07 -11.14 3.88
C ASN A 143 -15.26 -9.65 4.22
N LEU A 144 -14.17 -8.95 4.55
CA LEU A 144 -14.17 -7.49 4.79
C LEU A 144 -14.28 -6.66 3.50
N VAL A 145 -14.08 -7.26 2.33
CA VAL A 145 -14.30 -6.58 1.04
C VAL A 145 -15.81 -6.39 0.84
N PRO A 146 -16.28 -5.17 0.51
CA PRO A 146 -17.70 -4.92 0.23
C PRO A 146 -18.25 -5.89 -0.82
N HIS A 147 -19.44 -6.44 -0.59
CA HIS A 147 -20.03 -7.49 -1.44
C HIS A 147 -20.02 -7.17 -2.94
N HIS A 148 -20.31 -5.92 -3.31
CA HIS A 148 -20.34 -5.47 -4.71
C HIS A 148 -18.94 -5.35 -5.36
N MET A 149 -17.86 -5.41 -4.57
CA MET A 149 -16.47 -5.31 -5.01
C MET A 149 -15.73 -6.66 -5.02
N ARG A 150 -16.22 -7.71 -4.37
CA ARG A 150 -15.50 -9.00 -4.19
C ARG A 150 -15.09 -9.71 -5.49
N ASN A 151 -15.82 -9.46 -6.58
CA ASN A 151 -15.57 -10.05 -7.89
C ASN A 151 -14.89 -9.08 -8.87
N LYS A 152 -14.51 -7.88 -8.41
CA LYS A 152 -13.91 -6.83 -9.22
C LYS A 152 -12.54 -6.47 -8.66
N PHE A 153 -11.61 -6.11 -9.54
CA PHE A 153 -10.29 -5.62 -9.15
C PHE A 153 -10.20 -4.12 -9.36
N TRP A 154 -9.89 -3.35 -8.31
CA TRP A 154 -9.82 -1.90 -8.35
C TRP A 154 -8.94 -1.35 -9.48
N SER A 155 -7.81 -2.00 -9.78
CA SER A 155 -6.90 -1.58 -10.85
C SER A 155 -7.51 -1.65 -12.25
N THR A 156 -8.52 -2.49 -12.48
CA THR A 156 -9.21 -2.60 -13.78
C THR A 156 -10.38 -1.62 -13.91
N ILE A 157 -10.90 -1.10 -12.79
CA ILE A 157 -12.03 -0.15 -12.74
C ILE A 157 -11.65 1.28 -13.18
N THR A 158 -10.37 1.60 -13.36
CA THR A 158 -9.90 2.97 -13.67
C THR A 158 -10.29 3.52 -15.06
N THR A 159 -11.21 2.85 -15.77
CA THR A 159 -11.93 3.40 -16.92
C THR A 159 -13.33 3.92 -16.58
N GLU A 160 -13.88 3.62 -15.39
CA GLU A 160 -15.26 3.97 -15.00
C GLU A 160 -15.38 4.83 -13.73
N LEU A 161 -14.29 5.06 -12.98
CA LEU A 161 -14.33 5.94 -11.81
C LEU A 161 -14.28 7.43 -12.21
N GLY A 162 -15.39 7.91 -12.75
CA GLY A 162 -15.89 9.23 -12.41
C GLY A 162 -16.46 9.24 -11.00
N THR A 163 -15.68 8.84 -9.99
CA THR A 163 -16.18 8.80 -8.62
C THR A 163 -15.93 10.11 -7.91
N ASN A 164 -17.03 10.70 -7.47
CA ASN A 164 -17.07 11.62 -6.35
C ASN A 164 -16.07 11.17 -5.27
N TYR A 165 -15.05 11.98 -5.02
CA TYR A 165 -14.02 11.82 -3.99
C TYR A 165 -14.57 11.85 -2.54
N THR A 166 -15.88 11.66 -2.35
CA THR A 166 -16.58 11.81 -1.07
C THR A 166 -16.86 10.50 -0.36
N GLU A 167 -16.71 9.35 -1.02
CA GLU A 167 -16.90 8.05 -0.36
C GLU A 167 -15.64 7.65 0.41
N PRO A 168 -15.75 7.23 1.68
CA PRO A 168 -14.61 6.77 2.47
C PRO A 168 -13.99 5.53 1.81
N SER A 169 -12.66 5.43 1.88
CA SER A 169 -11.93 4.25 1.38
C SER A 169 -12.49 2.97 2.00
N PRO A 170 -12.74 1.91 1.21
CA PRO A 170 -13.31 0.68 1.72
C PRO A 170 -12.36 0.01 2.73
N VAL A 171 -12.91 -0.79 3.65
CA VAL A 171 -12.12 -1.51 4.67
C VAL A 171 -11.14 -2.50 4.03
N ALA A 172 -11.55 -3.13 2.92
CA ALA A 172 -10.70 -4.00 2.12
C ALA A 172 -11.07 -3.92 0.64
N TRP A 173 -10.10 -4.11 -0.24
CA TRP A 173 -10.31 -4.19 -1.69
C TRP A 173 -9.21 -4.99 -2.39
N LEU A 174 -9.54 -5.49 -3.58
CA LEU A 174 -8.65 -6.30 -4.41
C LEU A 174 -8.10 -5.46 -5.57
N SER A 175 -6.86 -5.69 -5.98
CA SER A 175 -6.31 -5.18 -7.24
C SER A 175 -5.47 -6.23 -7.95
N LEU A 176 -5.50 -6.24 -9.28
CA LEU A 176 -4.52 -6.97 -10.07
C LEU A 176 -3.14 -6.36 -9.85
N GLY A 177 -2.20 -7.19 -9.43
CA GLY A 177 -0.81 -6.87 -9.17
C GLY A 177 0.13 -7.68 -10.06
N GLY A 178 1.43 -7.52 -9.83
CA GLY A 178 2.48 -8.19 -10.61
C GLY A 178 2.87 -7.39 -11.85
N ASN A 179 4.18 -7.21 -12.04
CA ASN A 179 4.74 -6.30 -13.05
C ASN A 179 4.22 -6.58 -14.46
N ALA A 180 4.18 -7.85 -14.88
CA ALA A 180 3.73 -8.19 -16.22
C ALA A 180 2.24 -7.89 -16.43
N LEU A 181 1.39 -8.23 -15.46
CA LEU A 181 -0.05 -7.97 -15.53
C LEU A 181 -0.36 -6.46 -15.53
N VAL A 182 0.30 -5.66 -14.68
CA VAL A 182 0.08 -4.20 -14.66
C VAL A 182 0.60 -3.51 -15.92
N MET A 183 1.74 -3.97 -16.47
CA MET A 183 2.24 -3.50 -17.76
C MET A 183 1.26 -3.83 -18.89
N ALA A 184 0.73 -5.05 -18.92
CA ALA A 184 -0.22 -5.48 -19.93
C ALA A 184 -1.50 -4.62 -19.92
N VAL A 185 -2.07 -4.38 -18.74
CA VAL A 185 -3.25 -3.51 -18.59
C VAL A 185 -2.95 -2.08 -19.05
N ARG A 186 -1.77 -1.53 -18.72
CA ARG A 186 -1.42 -0.18 -19.17
C ARG A 186 -1.20 -0.10 -20.68
N LEU A 187 -0.45 -1.03 -21.27
CA LEU A 187 -0.20 -1.08 -22.71
C LEU A 187 -1.50 -1.22 -23.51
N ALA A 188 -2.41 -2.06 -23.03
CA ALA A 188 -3.75 -2.18 -23.58
C ALA A 188 -4.51 -0.85 -23.58
N ARG A 189 -4.45 -0.07 -22.49
CA ARG A 189 -5.07 1.25 -22.42
C ARG A 189 -4.44 2.27 -23.37
N GLU A 190 -3.17 2.12 -23.69
CA GLU A 190 -2.47 2.94 -24.70
C GLU A 190 -2.77 2.48 -26.14
N GLY A 191 -3.65 1.49 -26.34
CA GLY A 191 -4.11 1.04 -27.64
C GLY A 191 -3.33 -0.13 -28.24
N ALA A 192 -2.42 -0.75 -27.49
CA ALA A 192 -1.72 -1.95 -27.95
C ALA A 192 -2.64 -3.19 -27.95
N GLU A 193 -2.35 -4.13 -28.86
CA GLU A 193 -2.88 -5.49 -28.79
C GLU A 193 -1.93 -6.32 -27.92
N VAL A 194 -2.35 -6.69 -26.71
CA VAL A 194 -1.44 -7.33 -25.74
C VAL A 194 -1.73 -8.82 -25.64
N SER A 195 -0.70 -9.63 -25.74
CA SER A 195 -0.70 -11.02 -25.29
C SER A 195 -0.03 -11.10 -23.93
N LEU A 196 -0.66 -11.75 -22.95
CA LEU A 196 -0.14 -11.85 -21.58
C LEU A 196 0.17 -13.30 -21.23
N ALA A 197 1.45 -13.64 -21.06
CA ALA A 197 1.89 -14.93 -20.56
C ALA A 197 1.91 -14.92 -19.02
N ALA A 198 0.83 -15.38 -18.40
CA ALA A 198 0.71 -15.49 -16.95
C ALA A 198 -0.25 -16.64 -16.57
N ARG A 199 -0.05 -17.22 -15.38
CA ARG A 199 -1.04 -18.13 -14.79
C ARG A 199 -2.05 -17.27 -14.03
N LEU A 200 -3.27 -17.20 -14.56
CA LEU A 200 -4.33 -16.37 -14.02
C LEU A 200 -5.54 -17.23 -13.67
N SER A 201 -6.12 -16.99 -12.51
CA SER A 201 -7.38 -17.58 -12.08
C SER A 201 -8.52 -17.22 -13.04
N PRO A 202 -9.65 -17.95 -13.02
CA PRO A 202 -10.85 -17.56 -13.77
C PRO A 202 -11.32 -16.14 -13.43
N ARG A 203 -11.19 -15.71 -12.17
CA ARG A 203 -11.61 -14.40 -11.70
C ARG A 203 -10.71 -13.28 -12.25
N GLU A 204 -9.40 -13.49 -12.25
CA GLU A 204 -8.44 -12.55 -12.84
C GLU A 204 -8.67 -12.39 -14.34
N ARG A 205 -8.82 -13.52 -15.07
CA ARG A 205 -9.07 -13.50 -16.53
C ARG A 205 -10.35 -12.77 -16.91
N ALA A 206 -11.42 -12.95 -16.14
CA ALA A 206 -12.70 -12.29 -16.39
C ALA A 206 -12.65 -10.76 -16.18
N ASN A 207 -11.61 -10.24 -15.53
CA ASN A 207 -11.43 -8.82 -15.27
C ASN A 207 -10.38 -8.15 -16.18
N LEU A 208 -9.75 -8.89 -17.10
CA LEU A 208 -8.80 -8.33 -18.06
C LEU A 208 -9.52 -7.41 -19.07
N PRO A 209 -8.86 -6.34 -19.55
CA PRO A 209 -9.35 -5.56 -20.69
C PRO A 209 -9.47 -6.43 -21.95
N ASP A 210 -10.45 -6.13 -22.82
CA ASP A 210 -10.76 -6.92 -24.04
C ASP A 210 -9.57 -7.10 -25.00
N ASN A 211 -8.65 -6.13 -25.03
CA ASN A 211 -7.45 -6.16 -25.86
C ASN A 211 -6.22 -6.80 -25.18
N VAL A 212 -6.39 -7.43 -24.01
CA VAL A 212 -5.41 -8.30 -23.37
C VAL A 212 -5.83 -9.76 -23.54
N LYS A 213 -5.04 -10.51 -24.30
CA LYS A 213 -5.26 -11.94 -24.57
C LYS A 213 -4.34 -12.78 -23.66
N PRO A 214 -4.88 -13.47 -22.65
CA PRO A 214 -4.07 -14.35 -21.82
C PRO A 214 -3.58 -15.57 -22.62
N ILE A 215 -2.31 -15.92 -22.45
CA ILE A 215 -1.69 -17.14 -22.97
C ILE A 215 -1.49 -18.08 -21.77
N THR A 216 -2.17 -19.21 -21.82
CA THR A 216 -2.07 -20.26 -20.79
C THR A 216 -0.95 -21.24 -21.13
N ALA A 217 -0.25 -21.72 -20.11
CA ALA A 217 0.72 -22.79 -20.27
C ALA A 217 0.02 -24.08 -20.77
N PRO A 218 0.58 -24.79 -21.77
CA PRO A 218 0.05 -26.08 -22.21
C PRO A 218 0.05 -27.15 -21.10
N PRO A 219 -0.85 -28.14 -21.14
CA PRO A 219 -0.88 -29.24 -20.17
C PRO A 219 0.46 -30.00 -20.03
N ALA A 220 1.26 -30.04 -21.11
CA ALA A 220 2.59 -30.66 -21.13
C ALA A 220 3.58 -30.08 -20.11
N PHE A 221 3.31 -28.89 -19.56
CA PHE A 221 4.12 -28.28 -18.50
C PHE A 221 3.85 -28.86 -17.10
N GLY A 222 2.88 -29.78 -16.96
CA GLY A 222 2.58 -30.44 -15.69
C GLY A 222 1.99 -29.51 -14.62
N LEU A 223 1.40 -28.39 -15.04
CA LEU A 223 0.81 -27.39 -14.14
C LEU A 223 -0.66 -27.74 -13.82
N PRO A 224 -1.17 -27.34 -12.63
CA PRO A 224 -2.59 -27.48 -12.30
C PRO A 224 -3.50 -26.83 -13.35
N GLU A 225 -4.62 -27.50 -13.65
CA GLU A 225 -5.60 -27.09 -14.67
C GLU A 225 -6.24 -25.73 -14.35
N VAL A 226 -6.57 -25.50 -13.07
CA VAL A 226 -7.06 -24.22 -12.56
C VAL A 226 -5.93 -23.58 -11.74
N PRO A 227 -5.36 -22.45 -12.18
CA PRO A 227 -4.45 -21.67 -11.35
C PRO A 227 -5.19 -21.10 -10.14
N GLU A 228 -4.61 -21.31 -8.96
CA GLU A 228 -4.95 -20.54 -7.77
C GLU A 228 -4.40 -19.12 -7.90
N GLU A 229 -5.03 -18.17 -7.22
CA GLU A 229 -4.57 -16.79 -7.18
C GLU A 229 -3.36 -16.68 -6.25
N ASP A 230 -2.30 -16.07 -6.75
CA ASP A 230 -1.15 -15.69 -5.93
C ASP A 230 -1.50 -14.40 -5.18
N VAL A 231 -1.90 -14.51 -3.92
CA VAL A 231 -2.41 -13.37 -3.13
C VAL A 231 -1.29 -12.72 -2.33
N HIS A 232 -1.17 -11.40 -2.42
CA HIS A 232 -0.40 -10.58 -1.50
C HIS A 232 -1.35 -9.86 -0.55
N LEU A 233 -1.28 -10.18 0.74
CA LEU A 233 -2.15 -9.57 1.75
C LEU A 233 -1.48 -8.31 2.30
N ILE A 234 -2.05 -7.14 2.02
CA ILE A 234 -1.46 -5.85 2.36
C ILE A 234 -2.25 -5.21 3.51
N LEU A 235 -1.63 -5.11 4.68
CA LEU A 235 -2.19 -4.55 5.90
C LEU A 235 -1.80 -3.07 6.02
N GLU A 236 -2.73 -2.17 5.75
CA GLU A 236 -2.50 -0.72 5.81
C GLU A 236 -2.95 -0.13 7.15
N TYR A 237 -2.16 0.82 7.67
CA TYR A 237 -2.46 1.57 8.90
C TYR A 237 -2.02 3.03 8.79
N ASP A 238 -2.72 3.91 9.49
CA ASP A 238 -2.52 5.36 9.47
C ASP A 238 -1.60 5.85 10.61
N ALA A 239 -1.08 7.06 10.45
CA ALA A 239 -0.39 7.76 11.53
C ALA A 239 -1.35 8.03 12.70
N GLY A 240 -0.93 7.69 13.92
CA GLY A 240 -1.74 7.85 15.12
C GLY A 240 -2.81 6.78 15.33
N GLU A 241 -2.93 5.80 14.42
CA GLU A 241 -3.85 4.67 14.60
C GLU A 241 -3.45 3.84 15.82
N ARG A 242 -4.44 3.30 16.53
CA ARG A 242 -4.27 2.57 17.78
C ARG A 242 -4.64 1.11 17.63
N TRP A 243 -3.82 0.23 18.19
CA TRP A 243 -4.13 -1.18 18.37
C TRP A 243 -3.82 -1.55 19.82
N GLY A 244 -4.87 -1.68 20.63
CA GLY A 244 -4.75 -1.70 22.10
C GLY A 244 -4.05 -0.44 22.62
N THR A 245 -2.95 -0.64 23.35
CA THR A 245 -2.12 0.46 23.89
C THR A 245 -1.08 0.98 22.91
N LEU A 246 -0.85 0.27 21.79
CA LEU A 246 0.14 0.62 20.79
C LEU A 246 -0.39 1.72 19.87
N VAL A 247 0.51 2.59 19.41
CA VAL A 247 0.20 3.70 18.49
C VAL A 247 1.19 3.70 17.34
N ALA A 248 0.69 3.79 16.10
CA ALA A 248 1.55 3.90 14.93
C ALA A 248 2.14 5.32 14.81
N PRO A 249 3.46 5.49 14.70
CA PRO A 249 4.08 6.83 14.62
C PRO A 249 3.89 7.49 13.25
N ARG A 250 3.61 6.71 12.20
CA ARG A 250 3.34 7.18 10.84
C ARG A 250 2.51 6.16 10.06
N ALA A 251 1.85 6.63 9.01
CA ALA A 251 1.13 5.76 8.09
C ALA A 251 2.10 4.85 7.33
N ASN A 252 1.80 3.56 7.27
CA ASN A 252 2.60 2.58 6.54
C ASN A 252 1.80 1.29 6.27
N ARG A 253 2.46 0.28 5.71
CA ARG A 253 1.88 -1.03 5.42
C ARG A 253 2.81 -2.18 5.79
N SER A 254 2.21 -3.32 6.09
CA SER A 254 2.87 -4.61 6.21
C SER A 254 2.32 -5.55 5.13
N VAL A 255 3.21 -6.26 4.43
CA VAL A 255 2.88 -7.25 3.40
C VAL A 255 3.23 -8.64 3.89
#